data_AF-A0A7S0E3M2-F1
#
_entry.id   AF-A0A7S0E3M2-F1
#
_cell.length_a   1.000
_cell.length_b   1.000
_cell.length_c   1.000
_cell.angle_alpha   90.00
_cell.angle_beta   90.00
_cell.angle_gamma   90.00
#
_symmetry.space_group_name_H-M   'P 1'
#
loop_
_entity.id
_entity.type
_entity.pdbx_description
1 polymer ?
#
loop_
_entity_poly.entity_id
_entity_poly.type
_entity_poly.pdbx_seq_one_letter_code
_entity_poly.pdbx_strand_id
1 'polypeptide(L)'
;SLRSKGWEILCSQVEIAKEAAARHLTQEMSRLISFECLDALQADLSGIHILVLAFSRDVNLGAILNQKLADELAPGTLVVSWSRILDAQPEFERAAVYKVAVSWSDSWGMYVYRRKAS
;
A
#
# COMPACT_ATOMS: atom_id res chain seq x y z
N SER A 1 12.64 5.01 -28.15
CA SER A 1 12.36 5.49 -26.78
C SER A 1 12.36 4.28 -25.86
N LEU A 2 12.99 4.39 -24.68
CA LEU A 2 12.90 3.34 -23.66
C LEU A 2 11.46 3.29 -23.15
N ARG A 3 10.71 2.25 -23.51
CA ARG A 3 9.41 1.91 -22.90
C ARG A 3 9.66 1.33 -21.51
N SER A 4 10.19 2.12 -20.59
CA SER A 4 10.36 1.69 -19.20
C SER A 4 9.03 1.87 -18.48
N LYS A 5 8.07 0.96 -18.69
CA LYS A 5 6.90 0.79 -17.82
C LYS A 5 7.33 -0.08 -16.63
N GLY A 6 8.13 0.49 -15.74
CA GLY A 6 8.57 -0.20 -14.52
C GLY A 6 7.54 0.01 -13.41
N TRP A 7 6.95 -1.08 -12.94
CA TRP A 7 6.33 -1.11 -11.61
C TRP A 7 7.44 -1.44 -10.61
N GLU A 8 7.54 -0.67 -9.53
CA GLU A 8 8.41 -1.05 -8.43
C GLU A 8 7.72 -2.20 -7.70
N ILE A 9 8.22 -3.43 -7.90
CA ILE A 9 7.72 -4.61 -7.21
C ILE A 9 8.19 -4.52 -5.76
N LEU A 10 7.32 -4.07 -4.86
CA LEU A 10 7.62 -3.97 -3.43
C LEU A 10 7.64 -5.33 -2.70
N CYS A 11 7.93 -6.45 -3.38
CA CYS A 11 8.10 -7.75 -2.71
C CYS A 11 9.12 -7.67 -1.57
N SER A 12 10.14 -6.82 -1.69
CA SER A 12 11.09 -6.56 -0.60
C SER A 12 10.43 -6.01 0.66
N GLN A 13 9.38 -5.19 0.55
CA GLN A 13 8.62 -4.70 1.71
C GLN A 13 7.82 -5.81 2.37
N VAL A 14 7.30 -6.75 1.58
CA VAL A 14 6.63 -7.95 2.10
C VAL A 14 7.62 -8.80 2.90
N GLU A 15 8.84 -8.99 2.41
CA GLU A 15 9.88 -9.73 3.14
C GLU A 15 10.32 -9.00 4.42
N ILE A 16 10.54 -7.68 4.37
CA ILE A 16 10.84 -6.88 5.58
C ILE A 16 9.70 -7.00 6.60
N ALA A 17 8.45 -6.97 6.15
CA ALA A 17 7.29 -7.14 7.03
C ALA A 17 7.23 -8.54 7.64
N LYS A 18 7.54 -9.60 6.86
CA LYS A 18 7.65 -10.98 7.37
C LYS A 18 8.75 -11.11 8.43
N GLU A 19 9.93 -10.55 8.18
CA GLU A 19 11.04 -10.57 9.15
C GLU A 19 10.68 -9.82 10.44
N ALA A 20 10.07 -8.65 10.31
CA ALA A 20 9.60 -7.88 11.47
C ALA A 20 8.51 -8.66 12.24
N ALA A 21 7.55 -9.26 11.53
CA ALA A 21 6.50 -10.07 12.12
C ALA A 21 7.08 -11.28 12.87
N ALA A 22 8.05 -11.98 12.31
CA ALA A 22 8.72 -13.10 12.97
C ALA A 22 9.43 -12.70 14.28
N ARG A 23 9.88 -11.44 14.39
CA ARG A 23 10.52 -10.91 15.62
C ARG A 23 9.52 -10.45 16.68
N HIS A 24 8.33 -10.02 16.28
CA HIS A 24 7.42 -9.29 17.17
C HIS A 24 6.08 -9.98 17.44
N LEU A 25 5.69 -10.96 16.61
CA LEU A 25 4.42 -11.66 16.77
C LEU A 25 4.61 -12.98 17.52
N THR A 26 3.60 -13.35 18.30
CA THR A 26 3.49 -14.70 18.83
C THR A 26 3.20 -15.68 17.69
N GLN A 27 3.47 -16.97 17.92
CA GLN A 27 3.20 -18.01 16.93
C GLN A 27 1.71 -18.10 16.56
N GLU A 28 0.82 -17.84 17.51
CA GLU A 28 -0.63 -17.82 17.28
C GLU A 28 -1.05 -16.66 16.38
N MET A 29 -0.56 -15.45 16.65
CA MET A 29 -0.84 -14.26 15.82
C MET A 29 -0.28 -14.40 14.41
N SER A 30 0.90 -15.01 14.27
CA SER A 30 1.55 -15.22 12.97
C SER A 30 0.71 -16.10 12.03
N ARG A 31 -0.07 -17.05 12.56
CA ARG A 31 -0.96 -17.90 11.74
C ARG A 31 -2.18 -17.18 11.17
N LEU A 32 -2.50 -16.00 11.71
CA LEU A 32 -3.66 -15.21 11.28
C LEU A 32 -3.31 -14.20 10.18
N ILE A 33 -2.04 -14.11 9.79
CA ILE A 33 -1.55 -13.09 8.85
C ILE A 33 -0.92 -13.77 7.65
N SER A 34 -1.47 -13.48 6.46
CA SER A 34 -0.84 -13.82 5.18
C SER A 34 -0.05 -12.63 4.67
N PHE A 35 1.16 -12.88 4.16
CA PHE A 35 2.02 -11.88 3.54
C PHE A 35 2.24 -12.23 2.08
N GLU A 36 1.63 -11.45 1.19
CA GLU A 36 1.58 -11.75 -0.24
C GLU A 36 2.16 -10.59 -1.05
N CYS A 37 2.96 -10.91 -2.07
CA CYS A 37 3.43 -9.94 -3.04
C CYS A 37 2.66 -10.17 -4.36
N LEU A 38 1.66 -9.33 -4.62
CA LEU A 38 0.78 -9.45 -5.77
C LEU A 38 0.72 -8.15 -6.57
N ASP A 39 0.37 -8.26 -7.85
CA ASP A 39 -0.02 -7.12 -8.68
C ASP A 39 -1.40 -6.63 -8.23
N ALA A 40 -1.45 -5.44 -7.62
CA ALA A 40 -2.68 -4.86 -7.07
C ALA A 40 -3.77 -4.61 -8.13
N LEU A 41 -3.43 -4.49 -9.42
CA LEU A 41 -4.43 -4.38 -10.48
C LEU A 41 -5.13 -5.72 -10.77
N GLN A 42 -4.46 -6.84 -10.51
CA GLN A 42 -4.95 -8.19 -10.81
C GLN A 42 -5.45 -8.95 -9.58
N ALA A 43 -4.99 -8.57 -8.39
CA ALA A 43 -5.39 -9.19 -7.14
C ALA A 43 -6.85 -8.85 -6.76
N ASP A 44 -7.51 -9.77 -6.07
CA ASP A 44 -8.72 -9.51 -5.31
C ASP A 44 -8.33 -8.78 -4.01
N LEU A 45 -8.90 -7.60 -3.80
CA LEU A 45 -8.56 -6.75 -2.67
C LEU A 45 -9.59 -6.82 -1.52
N SER A 46 -10.67 -7.58 -1.67
CA SER A 46 -11.80 -7.62 -0.73
C SER A 46 -11.45 -8.11 0.68
N GLY A 47 -10.44 -8.97 0.81
CA GLY A 47 -9.95 -9.50 2.09
C GLY A 47 -8.76 -8.75 2.70
N ILE A 48 -8.30 -7.67 2.06
CA ILE A 48 -7.07 -6.98 2.46
C ILE A 48 -7.34 -5.98 3.58
N HIS A 49 -6.64 -6.14 4.70
CA HIS A 49 -6.72 -5.24 5.85
C HIS A 49 -5.64 -4.15 5.85
N ILE A 50 -4.46 -4.47 5.31
CA ILE A 50 -3.34 -3.54 5.15
C ILE A 50 -2.77 -3.75 3.75
N LEU A 51 -2.78 -2.70 2.93
CA LEU A 51 -2.19 -2.67 1.60
C LEU A 51 -0.98 -1.73 1.59
N VAL A 52 0.19 -2.23 1.19
CA VAL A 52 1.38 -1.38 0.97
C VAL A 52 1.51 -1.12 -0.52
N LEU A 53 1.23 0.11 -0.93
CA LEU A 53 1.25 0.51 -2.34
C LEU A 53 2.64 0.93 -2.80
N ALA A 54 3.06 0.28 -3.88
CA ALA A 54 4.17 0.74 -4.70
C ALA A 54 3.78 2.00 -5.47
N PHE A 55 4.76 2.87 -5.68
CA PHE A 55 4.57 4.05 -6.51
C PHE A 55 4.56 3.66 -8.00
N SER A 56 3.50 4.06 -8.71
CA SER A 56 3.49 4.07 -10.18
C SER A 56 3.78 5.47 -10.70
N ARG A 57 4.68 5.57 -11.68
CA ARG A 57 4.94 6.83 -12.42
C ARG A 57 3.94 7.10 -13.53
N ASP A 58 3.08 6.13 -13.86
CA ASP A 58 2.09 6.25 -14.93
C ASP A 58 0.77 6.75 -14.34
N VAL A 59 0.37 7.95 -14.76
CA VAL A 59 -0.82 8.65 -14.24
C VAL A 59 -2.11 7.88 -14.56
N ASN A 60 -2.20 7.25 -15.73
CA ASN A 60 -3.40 6.51 -16.13
C ASN A 60 -3.56 5.24 -15.31
N LEU A 61 -2.45 4.52 -15.07
CA LEU A 61 -2.45 3.35 -14.19
C LEU A 61 -2.76 3.74 -12.74
N GLY A 62 -2.28 4.91 -12.29
CA GLY A 62 -2.63 5.45 -10.97
C GLY A 62 -4.13 5.71 -10.82
N ALA A 63 -4.77 6.29 -11.82
CA ALA A 63 -6.22 6.53 -11.79
C ALA A 63 -7.03 5.22 -11.77
N ILE A 64 -6.66 4.24 -12.61
CA ILE A 64 -7.31 2.91 -12.63
C ILE A 64 -7.14 2.21 -11.28
N LEU A 65 -5.93 2.22 -10.72
CA LEU A 65 -5.67 1.63 -9.41
C LEU A 65 -6.51 2.31 -8.33
N ASN A 66 -6.52 3.64 -8.25
CA ASN A 66 -7.30 4.36 -7.25
C ASN A 66 -8.79 3.99 -7.28
N GLN A 67 -9.37 3.87 -8.48
CA GLN A 67 -10.77 3.44 -8.63
C GLN A 67 -10.97 2.01 -8.11
N LYS A 68 -10.11 1.07 -8.50
CA LYS A 68 -10.17 -0.31 -7.98
C LYS A 68 -10.06 -0.36 -6.45
N LEU A 69 -9.19 0.45 -5.85
CA LEU A 69 -9.08 0.54 -4.39
C LEU A 69 -10.36 1.07 -3.74
N ALA A 70 -10.99 2.07 -4.34
CA ALA A 70 -12.26 2.62 -3.85
C ALA A 70 -13.40 1.59 -3.89
N ASP A 71 -13.43 0.78 -4.96
CA ASP A 71 -14.46 -0.19 -5.26
C ASP A 71 -14.33 -1.49 -4.44
N GLU A 72 -13.11 -2.00 -4.25
CA GLU A 72 -12.90 -3.35 -3.70
C GLU A 72 -12.44 -3.37 -2.24
N LEU A 73 -11.78 -2.32 -1.74
CA LEU A 73 -11.31 -2.35 -0.36
C LEU A 73 -12.47 -2.25 0.63
N ALA A 74 -12.45 -3.14 1.61
CA ALA A 74 -13.38 -3.10 2.72
C ALA A 74 -13.23 -1.79 3.53
N PRO A 75 -14.33 -1.26 4.10
CA PRO A 75 -14.25 -0.17 5.06
C PRO A 75 -13.29 -0.50 6.22
N GLY A 76 -12.49 0.49 6.61
CA GLY A 76 -11.49 0.34 7.67
C GLY A 76 -10.12 -0.16 7.20
N THR A 77 -10.00 -0.70 5.98
CA THR A 77 -8.71 -1.10 5.41
C THR A 77 -7.73 0.07 5.38
N LEU A 78 -6.47 -0.23 5.74
CA LEU A 78 -5.38 0.73 5.72
C LEU A 78 -4.57 0.61 4.42
N VAL A 79 -4.27 1.74 3.81
CA VAL A 79 -3.41 1.83 2.64
C VAL A 79 -2.17 2.66 2.99
N VAL A 80 -1.00 2.04 2.94
CA VAL A 80 0.29 2.70 3.13
C VAL A 80 0.83 3.08 1.76
N SER A 81 1.07 4.36 1.52
CA SER A 81 1.57 4.87 0.23
C SER A 81 2.76 5.80 0.41
N TRP A 82 3.72 5.70 -0.51
CA TRP A 82 4.84 6.63 -0.64
C TRP A 82 4.46 7.95 -1.32
N SER A 83 3.18 8.12 -1.68
CA SER A 83 2.66 9.28 -2.41
C SER A 83 1.37 9.84 -1.79
N ARG A 84 1.00 11.03 -2.26
CA ARG A 84 -0.24 11.73 -1.89
C ARG A 84 -1.44 11.38 -2.76
N ILE A 85 -1.36 10.28 -3.53
CA ILE A 85 -2.30 10.02 -4.63
C ILE A 85 -3.76 9.85 -4.17
N LEU A 86 -3.96 9.39 -2.93
CA LEU A 86 -5.30 9.17 -2.37
C LEU A 86 -5.92 10.41 -1.71
N ASP A 87 -5.19 11.53 -1.60
CA ASP A 87 -5.75 12.78 -1.05
C ASP A 87 -6.95 13.30 -1.84
N ALA A 88 -7.00 13.01 -3.14
CA ALA A 88 -8.06 13.44 -4.04
C ALA A 88 -9.23 12.44 -4.13
N GLN A 89 -9.13 11.28 -3.45
CA GLN A 89 -10.14 10.22 -3.53
C GLN A 89 -11.15 10.37 -2.38
N PRO A 90 -12.43 10.61 -2.67
CA PRO A 90 -13.43 10.88 -1.63
C PRO A 90 -13.73 9.67 -0.76
N GLU A 91 -13.30 8.46 -1.11
CA GLU A 91 -13.50 7.22 -0.33
C GLU A 91 -12.45 7.05 0.77
N PHE A 92 -11.37 7.82 0.71
CA PHE A 92 -10.23 7.69 1.61
C PHE A 92 -10.09 8.90 2.52
N GLU A 93 -9.58 8.66 3.71
CA GLU A 93 -9.12 9.70 4.62
C GLU A 93 -7.67 9.43 5.02
N ARG A 94 -6.89 10.50 5.21
CA ARG A 94 -5.52 10.35 5.69
C ARG A 94 -5.53 10.13 7.20
N ALA A 95 -5.12 8.95 7.65
CA ALA A 95 -5.06 8.58 9.04
C ALA A 95 -3.74 9.00 9.71
N ALA A 96 -2.61 8.93 8.98
CA ALA A 96 -1.30 9.30 9.53
C ALA A 96 -0.29 9.69 8.44
N VAL A 97 0.79 10.37 8.85
CA VAL A 97 2.00 10.59 8.04
C VAL A 97 3.21 10.26 8.89
N TYR A 98 4.01 9.31 8.43
CA TYR A 98 5.29 8.98 9.03
C TYR A 98 6.41 9.62 8.20
N LYS A 99 7.34 10.26 8.89
CA LYS A 99 8.54 10.83 8.26
C LYS A 99 9.64 9.79 8.26
N VAL A 100 10.14 9.48 7.07
CA VAL A 100 11.16 8.45 6.86
C VAL A 100 12.30 9.00 6.01
N ALA A 101 13.52 8.60 6.36
CA ALA A 101 14.69 8.89 5.56
C ALA A 101 14.75 7.95 4.36
N VAL A 102 14.99 8.51 3.18
CA VAL A 102 15.24 7.81 1.93
C VAL A 102 16.54 8.37 1.34
N SER A 103 17.11 7.70 0.33
CA SER A 103 18.43 8.03 -0.23
C SER A 103 18.60 9.47 -0.75
N TRP A 104 17.51 10.21 -0.92
CA TRP A 104 17.46 11.57 -1.45
C TRP A 104 16.67 12.56 -0.58
N SER A 105 16.21 12.16 0.61
CA SER A 105 15.45 13.03 1.53
C SER A 105 15.41 12.47 2.95
N ASP A 106 15.71 13.31 3.94
CA ASP A 106 15.68 12.93 5.37
C ASP A 106 14.27 12.99 5.98
N SER A 107 13.28 13.54 5.25
CA SER A 107 11.92 13.77 5.77
C SER A 107 10.82 13.42 4.79
N TRP A 108 11.03 12.37 3.99
CA TRP A 108 10.03 11.92 3.04
C TRP A 108 8.78 11.42 3.76
N GLY A 109 7.61 11.67 3.18
CA GLY A 109 6.34 11.26 3.76
C GLY A 109 5.95 9.85 3.32
N MET A 110 5.74 8.96 4.29
CA MET A 110 4.96 7.74 4.12
C MET A 110 3.55 8.01 4.68
N TYR A 111 2.56 7.92 3.82
CA TYR A 111 1.18 8.30 4.11
C TYR A 111 0.36 7.05 4.41
N VAL A 112 -0.46 7.09 5.46
CA VAL A 112 -1.42 6.04 5.77
C VAL A 112 -2.81 6.60 5.54
N TYR A 113 -3.56 5.94 4.67
CA TYR A 113 -4.96 6.23 4.39
C TYR A 113 -5.83 5.13 4.99
N ARG A 114 -7.05 5.49 5.36
CA ARG A 114 -8.10 4.55 5.75
C ARG A 114 -9.23 4.63 4.74
N ARG A 115 -9.76 3.48 4.31
CA ARG A 115 -11.01 3.42 3.55
C ARG A 115 -12.18 3.77 4.49
N LYS A 116 -12.93 4.82 4.16
CA LYS A 116 -14.07 5.27 4.97
C LYS A 116 -15.22 4.26 4.94
N ALA A 117 -16.03 4.23 5.99
CA ALA A 117 -17.35 3.61 5.93
C ALA A 117 -18.23 4.40 4.96
N SER A 118 -19.05 3.68 4.19
CA SER A 118 -20.07 4.31 3.32
C SER A 118 -21.27 4.74 4.13
#